data_AF-K1XUS1-F1
#
_entry.id   AF-K1XUS1-F1
#
_cell.length_a   1.000
_cell.length_b   1.000
_cell.length_c   1.000
_cell.angle_alpha   90.00
_cell.angle_beta   90.00
_cell.angle_gamma   90.00
#
_symmetry.space_group_name_H-M   'P 1'
#
loop_
_entity.id
_entity.type
_entity.pdbx_description
1 polymer ?
#
loop_
_entity_poly.entity_id
_entity_poly.type
_entity_poly.pdbx_seq_one_letter_code
_entity_poly.pdbx_strand_id
1 'polypeptide(L)'
;MKVKSEIVSSTKINLFNQKNINITTQRTRPKSTIRRYLIPNTCRLFIGENKINNIYNELKNDLLLDDSKKAVPNAVGVLFRVFLETSVDHFADKKDISLLYLGGNSMKLKDKITKVASFMESNGIATKKQLKNMRSVANHKSSILAIESFHMYVHSYKHQPASNDLKTKWDNLEEFFIILWNSLKSKK
;
A
#
# COMPACT_ATOMS: atom_id res chain seq x y z
N MET A 1 26.07 16.20 -38.40
CA MET A 1 26.86 17.16 -37.58
C MET A 1 26.51 17.18 -36.09
N LYS A 2 25.28 16.88 -35.63
CA LYS A 2 24.88 16.90 -34.19
C LYS A 2 25.49 15.83 -33.27
N VAL A 3 25.80 14.64 -33.78
CA VAL A 3 26.34 13.53 -32.94
C VAL A 3 27.76 13.81 -32.46
N LYS A 4 28.59 14.50 -33.26
CA LYS A 4 29.98 14.83 -32.88
C LYS A 4 30.06 15.89 -31.78
N SER A 5 29.09 16.80 -31.69
CA SER A 5 29.06 17.85 -30.65
C SER A 5 28.63 17.33 -29.27
N GLU A 6 27.78 16.29 -29.21
CA GLU A 6 27.33 15.69 -27.94
C GLU A 6 28.39 14.78 -27.28
N ILE A 7 29.25 14.15 -28.08
CA ILE A 7 30.36 13.32 -27.58
C ILE A 7 31.42 14.19 -26.88
N VAL A 8 31.64 15.41 -27.35
CA VAL A 8 32.62 16.34 -26.75
C VAL A 8 32.14 16.87 -25.40
N SER A 9 30.83 17.10 -25.20
CA SER A 9 30.31 17.64 -23.92
C SER A 9 30.19 16.61 -22.79
N SER A 10 30.20 15.31 -23.12
CA SER A 10 30.02 14.20 -22.17
C SER A 10 31.33 13.49 -21.78
N THR A 11 32.47 13.93 -22.32
CA THR A 11 33.79 13.37 -22.03
C THR A 11 34.43 14.13 -20.87
N LYS A 12 34.55 13.50 -19.70
CA LYS A 12 35.44 13.97 -18.62
C LYS A 12 36.74 13.18 -18.69
N ILE A 13 37.85 13.90 -18.76
CA ILE A 13 39.20 13.34 -18.62
C ILE A 13 39.49 13.26 -17.12
N ASN A 14 39.76 12.06 -16.61
CA ASN A 14 40.15 11.91 -15.21
C ASN A 14 41.63 12.30 -14.99
N LEU A 15 42.08 12.34 -13.74
CA LEU A 15 43.45 12.74 -13.36
C LEU A 15 44.55 11.87 -14.01
N PHE A 16 44.19 10.74 -14.61
CA PHE A 16 45.06 9.79 -15.31
C PHE A 16 44.90 9.84 -16.83
N ASN A 17 44.35 10.93 -17.36
CA ASN A 17 44.15 11.16 -18.79
C ASN A 17 43.25 10.12 -19.51
N GLN A 18 42.41 9.40 -18.77
CA GLN A 18 41.46 8.44 -19.32
C GLN A 18 40.14 9.15 -19.65
N LYS A 19 39.64 8.94 -20.87
CA LYS A 19 38.35 9.44 -21.33
C LYS A 19 37.23 8.53 -20.79
N ASN A 20 36.45 9.02 -19.84
CA ASN A 20 35.23 8.35 -19.40
C ASN A 20 34.01 9.00 -20.07
N ILE A 21 33.25 8.18 -20.80
CA ILE A 21 32.00 8.58 -21.45
C ILE A 21 30.87 8.37 -20.44
N ASN A 22 30.34 9.46 -19.87
CA ASN A 22 29.20 9.35 -18.94
C ASN A 22 27.90 9.18 -19.74
N ILE A 23 27.58 7.93 -20.07
CA ILE A 23 26.28 7.58 -20.66
C ILE A 23 25.27 7.47 -19.52
N THR A 24 24.48 8.53 -19.26
CA THR A 24 23.28 8.45 -18.42
C THR A 24 22.25 7.56 -19.11
N THR A 25 22.30 6.26 -18.84
CA THR A 25 21.25 5.33 -19.27
C THR A 25 20.01 5.55 -18.40
N GLN A 26 18.93 6.04 -18.99
CA GLN A 26 17.62 6.06 -18.32
C GLN A 26 17.14 4.63 -18.16
N ARG A 27 17.32 4.05 -16.98
CA ARG A 27 16.81 2.71 -16.65
C ARG A 27 15.32 2.78 -16.37
N THR A 28 14.56 1.89 -16.98
CA THR A 28 13.13 1.72 -16.67
C THR A 28 12.96 1.23 -15.24
N ARG A 29 11.88 1.66 -14.58
CA ARG A 29 11.55 1.16 -13.24
C ARG A 29 11.10 -0.30 -13.34
N PRO A 30 11.53 -1.17 -12.40
CA PRO A 30 11.06 -2.56 -12.37
C PRO A 30 9.54 -2.61 -12.11
N LYS A 31 8.90 -3.72 -12.51
CA LYS A 31 7.48 -3.95 -12.22
C LYS A 31 7.23 -3.92 -10.71
N SER A 32 6.10 -3.36 -10.28
CA SER A 32 5.76 -3.21 -8.86
C SER A 32 5.72 -4.56 -8.13
N THR A 33 5.34 -5.64 -8.81
CA THR A 33 5.21 -6.99 -8.26
C THR A 33 6.53 -7.70 -7.98
N ILE A 34 7.67 -7.19 -8.46
CA ILE A 34 9.01 -7.81 -8.26
C ILE A 34 9.52 -7.61 -6.83
N ARG A 35 8.89 -6.72 -6.04
CA ARG A 35 9.31 -6.46 -4.66
C ARG A 35 9.23 -7.69 -3.75
N ARG A 36 10.12 -7.72 -2.74
CA ARG A 36 10.26 -8.85 -1.80
C ARG A 36 9.26 -8.85 -0.64
N TYR A 37 8.67 -7.70 -0.33
CA TYR A 37 7.74 -7.51 0.78
C TYR A 37 6.43 -6.92 0.27
N LEU A 38 5.37 -6.97 1.06
CA LEU A 38 4.05 -6.47 0.64
C LEU A 38 4.11 -4.97 0.30
N ILE A 39 4.72 -4.20 1.19
CA ILE A 39 4.78 -2.73 1.11
C ILE A 39 6.11 -2.31 0.45
N PRO A 40 6.08 -1.50 -0.63
CA PRO A 40 7.32 -1.06 -1.26
C PRO A 40 8.07 -0.07 -0.36
N ASN A 41 9.40 -0.09 -0.43
CA ASN A 41 10.27 0.82 0.35
C ASN A 41 10.05 2.31 0.06
N THR A 42 9.42 2.62 -1.07
CA THR A 42 9.01 3.98 -1.45
C THR A 42 7.82 4.47 -0.64
N CYS A 43 6.97 3.58 -0.12
CA CYS A 43 5.82 3.94 0.71
C CYS A 43 6.26 4.10 2.17
N ARG A 44 6.16 5.34 2.67
CA ARG A 44 6.51 5.70 4.05
C ARG A 44 5.29 6.27 4.75
N LEU A 45 4.74 5.50 5.68
CA LEU A 45 3.62 5.91 6.53
C LEU A 45 4.15 6.34 7.89
N PHE A 46 3.59 7.41 8.45
CA PHE A 46 3.89 7.85 9.81
C PHE A 46 2.75 7.41 10.73
N ILE A 47 3.01 6.37 11.52
CA ILE A 47 2.00 5.69 12.34
C ILE A 47 2.39 5.86 13.80
N GLY A 48 1.59 6.62 14.56
CA GLY A 48 1.84 6.89 15.97
C GLY A 48 1.41 5.76 16.91
N GLU A 49 0.47 4.90 16.49
CA GLU A 49 -0.01 3.78 17.28
C GLU A 49 0.96 2.59 17.20
N ASN A 50 1.56 2.20 18.32
CA ASN A 50 2.64 1.22 18.39
C ASN A 50 2.28 -0.11 17.74
N LYS A 51 1.09 -0.66 18.06
CA LYS A 51 0.67 -1.94 17.51
C LYS A 51 0.55 -1.89 15.99
N ILE A 52 -0.06 -0.83 15.46
CA ILE A 52 -0.28 -0.68 14.03
C ILE A 52 1.05 -0.41 13.31
N ASN A 53 1.96 0.34 13.94
CA ASN A 53 3.29 0.59 13.41
C ASN A 53 4.14 -0.69 13.35
N ASN A 54 4.06 -1.57 14.35
CA ASN A 54 4.75 -2.86 14.31
C ASN A 54 4.24 -3.72 13.14
N ILE A 55 2.92 -3.83 12.99
CA ILE A 55 2.29 -4.54 11.86
C ILE A 55 2.74 -3.97 10.50
N TYR A 56 2.79 -2.64 10.38
CA TYR A 56 3.29 -1.98 9.18
C TYR A 56 4.74 -2.37 8.87
N ASN A 57 5.61 -2.41 9.89
CA ASN A 57 7.01 -2.79 9.72
C ASN A 57 7.16 -4.28 9.35
N GLU A 58 6.37 -5.16 9.95
CA GLU A 58 6.35 -6.60 9.62
C GLU A 58 5.99 -6.81 8.15
N LEU A 59 4.93 -6.16 7.67
CA LEU A 59 4.49 -6.22 6.27
C LEU A 59 5.49 -5.59 5.29
N LYS A 60 6.28 -4.61 5.75
CA LYS A 60 7.22 -3.86 4.93
C LYS A 60 8.62 -4.49 4.86
N ASN A 61 9.09 -5.11 5.94
CA ASN A 61 10.49 -5.49 6.09
C ASN A 61 10.73 -6.94 6.54
N ASP A 62 9.74 -7.62 7.15
CA ASP A 62 10.00 -8.88 7.84
C ASP A 62 9.35 -10.09 7.13
N LEU A 63 8.11 -9.94 6.66
CA LEU A 63 7.37 -11.03 6.03
C LEU A 63 7.64 -11.12 4.52
N LEU A 64 8.44 -12.11 4.13
CA LEU A 64 8.81 -12.36 2.74
C LEU A 64 7.58 -12.72 1.88
N LEU A 65 7.52 -12.11 0.70
CA LEU A 65 6.47 -12.28 -0.31
C LEU A 65 7.05 -12.39 -1.73
N ASP A 66 8.32 -12.80 -1.86
CA ASP A 66 8.94 -13.10 -3.16
C ASP A 66 8.55 -14.51 -3.65
N ASP A 67 9.17 -14.97 -4.75
CA ASP A 67 8.90 -16.29 -5.33
C ASP A 67 9.73 -17.41 -4.67
N SER A 68 10.38 -17.13 -3.53
CA SER A 68 11.18 -18.12 -2.82
C SER A 68 10.33 -19.08 -1.99
N LYS A 69 10.90 -20.25 -1.64
CA LYS A 69 10.28 -21.20 -0.70
C LYS A 69 10.09 -20.64 0.71
N LYS A 70 10.70 -19.51 1.03
CA LYS A 70 10.57 -18.83 2.33
C LYS A 70 9.43 -17.80 2.35
N ALA A 71 8.74 -17.60 1.23
CA ALA A 71 7.60 -16.69 1.16
C ALA A 71 6.47 -17.18 2.06
N VAL A 72 5.80 -16.23 2.72
CA VAL A 72 4.76 -16.49 3.72
C VAL A 72 3.43 -15.81 3.35
N PRO A 73 2.85 -16.10 2.16
CA PRO A 73 1.69 -15.38 1.65
C PRO A 73 0.46 -15.50 2.56
N ASN A 74 0.24 -16.64 3.23
CA ASN A 74 -0.85 -16.80 4.20
C ASN A 74 -0.72 -15.83 5.38
N ALA A 75 0.46 -15.75 5.98
CA ALA A 75 0.73 -14.83 7.09
C ALA A 75 0.55 -13.37 6.66
N VAL A 76 1.09 -13.01 5.49
CA VAL A 76 0.94 -11.68 4.91
C VAL A 76 -0.54 -11.35 4.62
N GLY A 77 -1.32 -12.29 4.08
CA GLY A 77 -2.73 -12.09 3.76
C GLY A 77 -3.57 -11.80 5.01
N VAL A 78 -3.36 -12.57 6.08
CA VAL A 78 -4.03 -12.35 7.38
C VAL A 78 -3.60 -11.02 7.99
N LEU A 79 -2.29 -10.75 8.05
CA LEU A 79 -1.78 -9.55 8.68
C LEU A 79 -2.14 -8.28 7.89
N PHE A 80 -2.23 -8.36 6.56
CA PHE A 80 -2.69 -7.26 5.72
C PHE A 80 -4.16 -6.92 5.99
N ARG A 81 -5.02 -7.93 6.21
CA ARG A 81 -6.40 -7.69 6.66
C ARG A 81 -6.42 -6.97 8.00
N VAL A 82 -5.62 -7.42 8.97
CA VAL A 82 -5.53 -6.79 10.29
C VAL A 82 -5.03 -5.35 10.18
N PHE A 83 -4.04 -5.08 9.35
CA PHE A 83 -3.53 -3.73 9.10
C PHE A 83 -4.60 -2.80 8.53
N LEU A 84 -5.38 -3.27 7.55
CA LEU A 84 -6.49 -2.51 6.98
C LEU A 84 -7.58 -2.21 8.02
N GLU A 85 -8.04 -3.23 8.75
CA GLU A 85 -9.07 -3.09 9.79
C GLU A 85 -8.64 -2.12 10.89
N THR A 86 -7.45 -2.33 11.46
CA THR A 86 -6.95 -1.50 12.57
C THR A 86 -6.62 -0.08 12.15
N SER A 87 -6.17 0.14 10.91
CA SER A 87 -5.98 1.51 10.37
C SER A 87 -7.30 2.26 10.24
N VAL A 88 -8.36 1.58 9.77
CA VAL A 88 -9.70 2.15 9.62
C VAL A 88 -10.31 2.45 10.99
N ASP A 89 -10.18 1.52 11.94
CA ASP A 89 -10.67 1.69 13.32
C ASP A 89 -9.95 2.85 14.03
N HIS A 90 -8.63 2.93 13.91
CA HIS A 90 -7.85 4.03 14.50
C HIS A 90 -8.19 5.39 13.87
N PHE A 91 -8.36 5.45 12.55
CA PHE A 91 -8.80 6.68 11.91
C PHE A 91 -10.18 7.12 12.40
N ALA A 92 -11.12 6.18 12.51
CA ALA A 92 -12.46 6.47 12.99
C ALA A 92 -12.46 6.96 14.44
N ASP A 93 -11.67 6.34 15.31
CA ASP A 93 -11.44 6.80 16.69
C ASP A 93 -10.94 8.25 16.72
N LYS A 94 -9.88 8.57 15.94
CA LYS A 94 -9.30 9.93 15.89
C LYS A 94 -10.18 10.99 15.23
N LYS A 95 -11.28 10.60 14.58
CA LYS A 95 -12.22 11.51 13.94
C LYS A 95 -13.62 11.43 14.54
N ASP A 96 -13.76 10.76 15.69
CA ASP A 96 -15.03 10.56 16.41
C ASP A 96 -16.13 9.95 15.53
N ILE A 97 -15.75 9.03 14.63
CA ILE A 97 -16.68 8.32 13.74
C ILE A 97 -17.14 7.04 14.44
N SER A 98 -18.42 6.97 14.79
CA SER A 98 -19.00 5.73 15.35
C SER A 98 -19.03 4.60 14.31
N LEU A 99 -18.35 3.48 14.61
CA LEU A 99 -18.32 2.27 13.79
C LEU A 99 -19.21 1.14 14.34
N LEU A 100 -20.32 1.52 15.00
CA LEU A 100 -21.33 0.59 15.51
C LEU A 100 -22.62 0.69 14.69
N TYR A 101 -23.31 -0.43 14.50
CA TYR A 101 -24.69 -0.43 14.01
C TYR A 101 -25.64 0.12 15.08
N LEU A 102 -26.85 0.50 14.65
CA LEU A 102 -27.96 0.76 15.56
C LEU A 102 -28.26 -0.55 16.32
N GLY A 103 -27.93 -0.58 17.61
CA GLY A 103 -27.95 -1.81 18.43
C GLY A 103 -26.60 -2.19 19.04
N GLY A 104 -25.53 -1.41 18.80
CA GLY A 104 -24.25 -1.52 19.53
C GLY A 104 -23.26 -2.55 18.98
N ASN A 105 -23.65 -3.36 17.99
CA ASN A 105 -22.76 -4.32 17.35
C ASN A 105 -21.73 -3.63 16.45
N SER A 106 -20.49 -4.12 16.44
CA SER A 106 -19.44 -3.60 15.57
C SER A 106 -19.76 -3.81 14.09
N MET A 107 -19.51 -2.78 13.27
CA MET A 107 -19.66 -2.87 11.83
C MET A 107 -18.71 -3.89 11.20
N LYS A 108 -19.16 -4.57 10.14
CA LYS A 108 -18.26 -5.38 9.31
C LYS A 108 -17.24 -4.48 8.61
N LEU A 109 -16.05 -5.00 8.30
CA LEU A 109 -14.97 -4.25 7.64
C LEU A 109 -15.44 -3.49 6.38
N LYS A 110 -16.29 -4.12 5.58
CA LYS A 110 -16.91 -3.50 4.39
C LYS A 110 -17.64 -2.20 4.73
N ASP A 111 -18.44 -2.22 5.77
CA ASP A 111 -19.28 -1.09 6.15
C ASP A 111 -18.47 -0.01 6.84
N LYS A 112 -17.46 -0.40 7.65
CA LYS A 112 -16.47 0.52 8.22
C LYS A 112 -15.73 1.30 7.13
N ILE A 113 -15.20 0.59 6.14
CA ILE A 113 -14.51 1.16 4.98
C ILE A 113 -15.46 2.11 4.24
N THR A 114 -16.67 1.67 3.92
CA THR A 114 -17.65 2.53 3.23
C THR A 114 -17.94 3.82 4.00
N LYS A 115 -18.15 3.71 5.32
CA LYS A 115 -18.43 4.85 6.20
C LYS A 115 -17.26 5.84 6.26
N VAL A 116 -16.04 5.33 6.43
CA VAL A 116 -14.82 6.16 6.45
C VAL A 116 -14.58 6.85 5.11
N ALA A 117 -14.80 6.18 3.97
CA ALA A 117 -14.68 6.83 2.66
C ALA A 117 -15.70 7.94 2.46
N SER A 118 -16.95 7.74 2.89
CA SER A 118 -17.97 8.79 2.82
C SER A 118 -17.57 9.99 3.68
N PHE A 119 -17.08 9.75 4.91
CA PHE A 119 -16.58 10.80 5.78
C PHE A 119 -15.41 11.58 5.16
N MET A 120 -14.43 10.87 4.59
CA MET A 120 -13.27 11.50 3.95
C MET A 120 -13.66 12.38 2.76
N GLU A 121 -14.64 11.96 1.95
CA GLU A 121 -15.17 12.75 0.84
C GLU A 121 -15.89 14.00 1.35
N SER A 122 -16.83 13.84 2.29
CA SER A 122 -17.64 14.95 2.82
C SER A 122 -16.82 16.00 3.58
N ASN A 123 -15.70 15.62 4.17
CA ASN A 123 -14.81 16.54 4.90
C ASN A 123 -13.63 17.06 4.05
N GLY A 124 -13.62 16.79 2.74
CA GLY A 124 -12.56 17.27 1.84
C GLY A 124 -11.17 16.66 2.11
N ILE A 125 -11.09 15.55 2.83
CA ILE A 125 -9.83 14.83 3.10
C ILE A 125 -9.35 14.13 1.83
N ALA A 126 -10.30 13.64 1.01
CA ALA A 126 -10.01 12.94 -0.23
C ALA A 126 -11.09 13.21 -1.27
N THR A 127 -10.71 13.22 -2.54
CA THR A 127 -11.67 13.30 -3.64
C THR A 127 -12.31 11.93 -3.93
N LYS A 128 -13.47 11.94 -4.58
CA LYS A 128 -14.14 10.73 -5.08
C LYS A 128 -13.22 9.83 -5.90
N LYS A 129 -12.33 10.43 -6.71
CA LYS A 129 -11.38 9.71 -7.57
C LYS A 129 -10.35 8.94 -6.74
N GLN A 130 -9.78 9.58 -5.72
CA GLN A 130 -8.80 8.97 -4.81
C GLN A 130 -9.42 7.82 -3.98
N LEU A 131 -10.72 7.93 -3.67
CA LEU A 131 -11.44 6.91 -2.90
C LEU A 131 -12.01 5.78 -3.78
N LYS A 132 -11.88 5.85 -5.11
CA LYS A 132 -12.51 4.89 -6.04
C LYS A 132 -12.09 3.45 -5.75
N ASN A 133 -10.80 3.20 -5.60
CA ASN A 133 -10.28 1.85 -5.37
C ASN A 133 -10.74 1.31 -4.01
N MET A 134 -10.76 2.16 -2.98
CA MET A 134 -11.21 1.76 -1.65
C MET A 134 -12.72 1.45 -1.62
N ARG A 135 -13.55 2.22 -2.34
CA ARG A 135 -14.97 1.86 -2.53
C ARG A 135 -15.13 0.59 -3.35
N SER A 136 -14.24 0.33 -4.29
CA SER A 136 -14.25 -0.90 -5.08
C SER A 136 -13.97 -2.13 -4.21
N VAL A 137 -13.03 -2.02 -3.25
CA VAL A 137 -12.72 -3.04 -2.23
C VAL A 137 -13.98 -3.43 -1.44
N ALA A 138 -14.80 -2.45 -1.08
CA ALA A 138 -16.06 -2.68 -0.35
C ALA A 138 -17.18 -3.30 -1.21
N ASN A 139 -17.28 -2.92 -2.49
CA ASN A 139 -18.49 -3.17 -3.28
C ASN A 139 -18.38 -4.31 -4.30
N HIS A 140 -17.19 -4.67 -4.77
CA HIS A 140 -17.05 -5.73 -5.79
C HIS A 140 -16.63 -7.06 -5.17
N LYS A 141 -17.50 -8.07 -5.29
CA LYS A 141 -17.28 -9.43 -4.76
C LYS A 141 -16.25 -10.26 -5.57
N SER A 142 -16.04 -9.92 -6.83
CA SER A 142 -15.22 -10.69 -7.79
C SER A 142 -13.95 -9.97 -8.26
N SER A 143 -13.59 -8.84 -7.65
CA SER A 143 -12.35 -8.15 -7.98
C SER A 143 -11.20 -8.66 -7.10
N ILE A 144 -9.96 -8.55 -7.59
CA ILE A 144 -8.74 -8.73 -6.80
C ILE A 144 -8.73 -7.89 -5.51
N LEU A 145 -9.57 -6.86 -5.46
CA LEU A 145 -9.69 -5.92 -4.35
C LEU A 145 -10.75 -6.31 -3.32
N ALA A 146 -11.59 -7.31 -3.59
CA ALA A 146 -12.71 -7.67 -2.72
C ALA A 146 -12.27 -7.86 -1.25
N ILE A 147 -13.07 -7.33 -0.33
CA ILE A 147 -12.96 -7.66 1.11
C ILE A 147 -13.25 -9.13 1.35
N GLU A 148 -14.05 -9.75 0.49
CA GLU A 148 -14.33 -11.19 0.55
C GLU A 148 -13.04 -12.02 0.50
N SER A 149 -12.06 -11.65 -0.34
CA SER A 149 -10.77 -12.35 -0.38
C SER A 149 -10.03 -12.26 0.96
N PHE A 150 -10.08 -11.10 1.64
CA PHE A 150 -9.52 -10.96 2.98
C PHE A 150 -10.25 -11.83 4.01
N HIS A 151 -11.57 -11.91 3.93
CA HIS A 151 -12.36 -12.80 4.78
C HIS A 151 -11.98 -14.27 4.55
N MET A 152 -11.84 -14.67 3.29
CA MET A 152 -11.47 -16.04 2.91
C MET A 152 -10.05 -16.41 3.37
N TYR A 153 -9.08 -15.50 3.37
CA TYR A 153 -7.73 -15.77 3.90
C TYR A 153 -7.72 -16.15 5.39
N VAL A 154 -8.74 -15.75 6.16
CA VAL A 154 -8.83 -16.04 7.59
C VAL A 154 -9.73 -17.24 7.88
N HIS A 155 -10.86 -17.34 7.15
CA HIS A 155 -11.94 -18.26 7.52
C HIS A 155 -12.08 -19.48 6.60
N SER A 156 -11.41 -19.49 5.44
CA SER A 156 -11.46 -20.62 4.52
C SER A 156 -10.27 -21.53 4.68
N TYR A 157 -10.52 -22.80 5.01
CA TYR A 157 -9.48 -23.83 5.09
C TYR A 157 -8.91 -24.25 3.71
N LYS A 158 -9.56 -23.85 2.61
CA LYS A 158 -9.17 -24.21 1.23
C LYS A 158 -8.61 -23.05 0.41
N HIS A 159 -8.78 -21.81 0.87
CA HIS A 159 -8.37 -20.64 0.10
C HIS A 159 -6.96 -20.20 0.51
N GLN A 160 -6.11 -19.96 -0.48
CA GLN A 160 -4.74 -19.48 -0.27
C GLN A 160 -4.51 -18.19 -1.05
N PRO A 161 -3.87 -17.17 -0.46
CA PRO A 161 -3.45 -15.98 -1.17
C PRO A 161 -2.23 -16.26 -2.05
N ALA A 162 -2.20 -15.66 -3.23
CA ALA A 162 -1.01 -15.60 -4.07
C ALA A 162 -0.19 -14.33 -3.79
N SER A 163 1.14 -14.42 -3.86
CA SER A 163 2.04 -13.29 -3.61
C SER A 163 1.77 -12.10 -4.52
N ASN A 164 1.59 -12.34 -5.83
CA ASN A 164 1.32 -11.27 -6.80
C ASN A 164 -0.05 -10.61 -6.60
N ASP A 165 -1.03 -11.38 -6.15
CA ASP A 165 -2.37 -10.89 -5.84
C ASP A 165 -2.32 -9.93 -4.67
N LEU A 166 -1.64 -10.31 -3.58
CA LEU A 166 -1.44 -9.46 -2.41
C LEU A 166 -0.70 -8.16 -2.76
N LYS A 167 0.36 -8.23 -3.58
CA LYS A 167 1.10 -7.05 -4.04
C LYS A 167 0.22 -6.11 -4.87
N THR A 168 -0.53 -6.66 -5.81
CA THR A 168 -1.47 -5.88 -6.63
C THR A 168 -2.56 -5.26 -5.77
N LYS A 169 -3.05 -5.98 -4.76
CA LYS A 169 -4.05 -5.49 -3.81
C LYS A 169 -3.50 -4.33 -2.97
N TRP A 170 -2.24 -4.39 -2.54
CA TRP A 170 -1.55 -3.27 -1.90
C TRP A 170 -1.43 -2.07 -2.84
N ASP A 171 -0.96 -2.25 -4.07
CA ASP A 171 -0.73 -1.15 -5.03
C ASP A 171 -2.01 -0.32 -5.26
N ASN A 172 -3.16 -1.00 -5.28
CA ASN A 172 -4.46 -0.35 -5.43
C ASN A 172 -4.97 0.36 -4.15
N LEU A 173 -4.48 -0.06 -2.97
CA LEU A 173 -4.86 0.48 -1.67
C LEU A 173 -3.84 1.50 -1.12
N GLU A 174 -2.65 1.60 -1.71
CA GLU A 174 -1.56 2.44 -1.21
C GLU A 174 -1.99 3.90 -1.05
N GLU A 175 -2.64 4.47 -2.07
CA GLU A 175 -3.11 5.87 -2.03
C GLU A 175 -4.06 6.11 -0.84
N PHE A 176 -4.93 5.15 -0.54
CA PHE A 176 -5.84 5.25 0.59
C PHE A 176 -5.09 5.28 1.93
N PHE A 177 -4.13 4.36 2.14
CA PHE A 177 -3.34 4.37 3.38
C PHE A 177 -2.53 5.66 3.54
N ILE A 178 -1.95 6.17 2.45
CA ILE A 178 -1.22 7.44 2.45
C ILE A 178 -2.13 8.58 2.88
N ILE A 179 -3.31 8.71 2.28
CA ILE A 179 -4.28 9.75 2.62
C ILE A 179 -4.73 9.61 4.09
N LEU A 180 -5.10 8.40 4.51
CA LEU A 180 -5.55 8.10 5.87
C LEU A 180 -4.50 8.55 6.89
N TRP A 181 -3.27 8.05 6.79
CA TRP A 181 -2.22 8.36 7.77
C TRP A 181 -1.73 9.81 7.68
N ASN A 182 -1.72 10.42 6.49
CA ASN A 182 -1.38 11.84 6.37
C ASN A 182 -2.43 12.74 7.04
N SER A 183 -3.72 12.40 6.96
CA SER A 183 -4.80 13.18 7.58
C SER A 183 -4.81 13.13 9.12
N LEU A 184 -4.07 12.18 9.70
CA LEU A 184 -3.86 12.01 11.14
C LEU A 184 -2.57 12.67 11.64
N LYS A 185 -1.70 13.14 10.73
CA LYS A 185 -0.54 13.96 11.14
C LYS A 185 -1.08 15.25 11.75
N SER A 186 -0.89 15.42 13.05
CA SER A 186 -1.10 16.70 13.72
C SER A 186 -0.25 17.76 13.02
N LYS A 187 -0.87 18.87 12.61
CA LYS A 187 -0.11 20.09 12.31
C LYS A 187 0.58 20.48 13.60
N LYS A 188 1.89 20.28 13.67
CA LYS A 188 2.72 20.98 14.65
C LYS A 188 2.67 22.47 14.34
#